data_AF-A0A1I2SBU6-F1
#
_entry.id   AF-A0A1I2SBU6-F1
#
_cell.length_a   1.000
_cell.length_b   1.000
_cell.length_c   1.000
_cell.angle_alpha   90.00
_cell.angle_beta   90.00
_cell.angle_gamma   90.00
#
_symmetry.space_group_name_H-M   'P 1'
#
loop_
_entity.id
_entity.type
_entity.pdbx_description
1 polymer ?
#
loop_
_entity_poly.entity_id
_entity_poly.type
_entity_poly.pdbx_seq_one_letter_code
_entity_poly.pdbx_strand_id
1 'polypeptide(L)'
;MGTEISEMVEIDGHVLKLSNLDKVFWPDEQITKARLIKYYFDMAPFILPIIRNRPLVLKRYPHGIEGDFFYQKECPSYAPEWVETFPIKHSHKVINYLVCNNTATLIWMANQGCLEIHGWLSRVENIDSPDLAVIDLDPAEGASFRDVLKVARIIREALDAFGIKGFPKTSGSAGLHIFIPLSSGYTFEDITKAVKCLAEIIVNTYPNGVTIERAKSKRTGKVYLDYLQNGRGKTMAFPYSLRPLPGAPVSMPVSWEEVEQMKIAAGGFSLLNARSRVVISEELTKIFFQEKQNIDELLNLGPSAPATGNTKMYHLDLPLS
;
A
#
# COMPACT_ATOMS: atom_id res chain seq x y z
N MET A 1 -37.97 16.40 4.18
CA MET A 1 -37.39 15.04 4.08
C MET A 1 -37.20 14.75 2.60
N GLY A 2 -35.99 14.94 2.08
CA GLY A 2 -35.71 14.62 0.69
C GLY A 2 -35.67 13.10 0.54
N THR A 3 -36.42 12.56 -0.40
CA THR A 3 -36.44 11.13 -0.72
C THR A 3 -35.02 10.72 -1.07
N GLU A 4 -34.43 9.80 -0.31
CA GLU A 4 -33.10 9.27 -0.60
C GLU A 4 -33.17 8.54 -1.95
N ILE A 5 -32.63 9.16 -3.01
CA ILE A 5 -32.56 8.52 -4.32
C ILE A 5 -31.60 7.34 -4.18
N SER A 6 -32.13 6.15 -4.45
CA SER A 6 -31.37 4.92 -4.44
C SER A 6 -31.62 4.12 -5.70
N GLU A 7 -30.56 3.56 -6.27
CA GLU A 7 -30.61 2.75 -7.47
C GLU A 7 -30.26 1.30 -7.12
N MET A 8 -30.96 0.36 -7.75
CA MET A 8 -30.65 -1.06 -7.67
C MET A 8 -29.83 -1.43 -8.90
N VAL A 9 -28.64 -1.99 -8.69
CA VAL A 9 -27.74 -2.44 -9.76
C VAL A 9 -27.38 -3.90 -9.55
N GLU A 10 -27.17 -4.64 -10.63
CA GLU A 10 -26.67 -6.00 -10.58
C GLU A 10 -25.20 -6.03 -11.04
N ILE A 11 -24.31 -6.56 -10.21
CA ILE A 11 -22.87 -6.68 -10.47
C ILE A 11 -22.44 -8.07 -10.01
N ASP A 12 -21.74 -8.82 -10.87
CA ASP A 12 -21.30 -10.20 -10.60
C ASP A 12 -22.44 -11.13 -10.13
N GLY A 13 -23.68 -10.91 -10.60
CA GLY A 13 -24.87 -11.66 -10.18
C GLY A 13 -25.42 -11.29 -8.80
N HIS A 14 -24.91 -10.23 -8.18
CA HIS A 14 -25.37 -9.72 -6.89
C HIS A 14 -26.10 -8.39 -7.07
N VAL A 15 -27.24 -8.23 -6.40
CA VAL A 15 -28.02 -6.99 -6.42
C VAL A 15 -27.55 -6.05 -5.30
N LEU A 16 -27.17 -4.83 -5.66
CA LEU A 16 -26.73 -3.78 -4.74
C LEU A 16 -27.68 -2.58 -4.78
N LYS A 17 -28.04 -2.08 -3.58
CA LYS A 17 -28.68 -0.78 -3.42
C LYS A 17 -27.63 0.31 -3.27
N LEU A 18 -27.41 1.12 -4.29
CA LEU A 18 -26.57 2.32 -4.22
C LEU A 18 -27.42 3.49 -3.74
N SER A 19 -26.92 4.29 -2.79
CA SER A 19 -27.68 5.44 -2.26
C SER A 19 -26.80 6.67 -2.09
N ASN A 20 -27.42 7.84 -2.00
CA ASN A 20 -26.73 9.14 -1.83
C ASN A 20 -25.68 9.40 -2.91
N LEU A 21 -26.00 9.07 -4.16
CA LEU A 21 -25.06 9.12 -5.30
C LEU A 21 -24.52 10.53 -5.56
N ASP A 22 -25.35 11.55 -5.36
CA ASP A 22 -24.99 12.97 -5.55
C ASP A 22 -24.20 13.56 -4.38
N LYS A 23 -24.04 12.82 -3.27
CA LYS A 23 -23.32 13.30 -2.10
C LYS A 23 -21.87 13.60 -2.47
N VAL A 24 -21.42 14.82 -2.21
CA VAL A 24 -20.06 15.26 -2.48
C VAL A 24 -19.12 14.69 -1.41
N PHE A 25 -18.04 14.05 -1.86
CA PHE A 25 -16.99 13.49 -1.00
C PHE A 25 -15.73 14.34 -1.01
N TRP A 26 -15.41 14.97 -2.15
CA TRP A 26 -14.38 16.00 -2.25
C TRP A 26 -15.01 17.30 -2.78
N PRO A 27 -15.20 18.31 -1.92
CA PRO A 27 -15.83 19.58 -2.29
C PRO A 27 -15.08 20.31 -3.40
N ASP A 28 -13.79 20.55 -3.24
CA ASP A 28 -12.98 21.35 -4.17
C ASP A 28 -13.00 20.77 -5.61
N GLU A 29 -12.95 19.45 -5.75
CA GLU A 29 -13.01 18.76 -7.05
C GLU A 29 -14.44 18.40 -7.50
N GLN A 30 -15.45 18.69 -6.68
CA GLN A 30 -16.83 18.28 -6.86
C GLN A 30 -16.97 16.79 -7.18
N ILE A 31 -16.19 15.94 -6.50
CA ILE A 31 -16.25 14.48 -6.68
C ILE A 31 -17.35 13.93 -5.78
N THR A 32 -18.37 13.35 -6.41
CA THR A 32 -19.51 12.73 -5.73
C THR A 32 -19.26 11.26 -5.39
N LYS A 33 -20.11 10.69 -4.54
CA LYS A 33 -20.15 9.27 -4.22
C LYS A 33 -20.33 8.39 -5.47
N ALA A 34 -21.12 8.85 -6.44
CA ALA A 34 -21.25 8.16 -7.73
C ALA A 34 -19.90 8.05 -8.46
N ARG A 35 -19.10 9.12 -8.46
CA ARG A 35 -17.76 9.12 -9.08
C ARG A 35 -16.77 8.24 -8.32
N LEU A 36 -16.85 8.21 -6.99
CA LEU A 36 -16.10 7.26 -6.15
C LEU A 36 -16.42 5.81 -6.50
N ILE A 37 -17.71 5.46 -6.57
CA ILE A 37 -18.18 4.11 -6.94
C ILE A 37 -17.70 3.76 -8.35
N LYS A 38 -17.90 4.67 -9.31
CA LYS A 38 -17.46 4.47 -10.69
C LYS A 38 -15.96 4.25 -10.80
N TYR A 39 -15.14 5.00 -10.06
CA TYR A 39 -13.69 4.79 -10.02
C TYR A 39 -13.34 3.37 -9.61
N TYR A 40 -13.90 2.88 -8.51
CA TYR A 40 -13.62 1.53 -8.04
C TYR A 40 -14.17 0.45 -8.97
N PHE A 41 -15.28 0.72 -9.66
CA PHE A 41 -15.81 -0.16 -10.71
C PHE A 41 -14.84 -0.27 -11.89
N ASP A 42 -14.42 0.86 -12.44
CA ASP A 42 -13.51 0.90 -13.59
C ASP A 42 -12.15 0.27 -13.24
N MET A 43 -11.67 0.48 -12.01
CA MET A 43 -10.37 0.00 -11.54
C MET A 43 -10.42 -1.43 -10.95
N ALA A 44 -11.60 -2.06 -10.84
CA ALA A 44 -11.75 -3.39 -10.26
C ALA A 44 -10.82 -4.45 -10.88
N PRO A 45 -10.62 -4.52 -12.22
CA PRO A 45 -9.70 -5.49 -12.81
C PRO A 45 -8.23 -5.36 -12.35
N PHE A 46 -7.82 -4.19 -11.86
CA PHE A 46 -6.45 -3.90 -11.41
C PHE A 46 -6.32 -4.01 -9.89
N ILE A 47 -7.39 -3.65 -9.16
CA ILE A 47 -7.44 -3.73 -7.70
C ILE A 47 -7.59 -5.16 -7.24
N LEU A 48 -8.58 -5.89 -7.78
CA LEU A 48 -8.99 -7.21 -7.28
C LEU A 48 -7.85 -8.22 -7.28
N PRO A 49 -7.00 -8.36 -8.32
CA PRO A 49 -5.87 -9.29 -8.27
C PRO A 49 -4.93 -9.06 -7.07
N ILE A 50 -4.75 -7.80 -6.67
CA ILE A 50 -3.79 -7.38 -5.64
C ILE A 50 -4.36 -7.61 -4.24
N ILE A 51 -5.65 -7.32 -4.05
CA ILE A 51 -6.32 -7.46 -2.75
C ILE A 51 -6.98 -8.83 -2.53
N ARG A 52 -7.09 -9.66 -3.58
CA ARG A 52 -7.74 -10.97 -3.52
C ARG A 52 -7.21 -11.82 -2.37
N ASN A 53 -8.13 -12.42 -1.62
CA ASN A 53 -7.85 -13.30 -0.49
C ASN A 53 -7.07 -12.62 0.64
N ARG A 54 -6.98 -11.29 0.67
CA ARG A 54 -6.39 -10.54 1.78
C ARG A 54 -7.46 -10.04 2.72
N PRO A 55 -7.31 -10.26 4.03
CA PRO A 55 -8.08 -9.52 5.03
C PRO A 55 -7.87 -8.01 4.88
N LEU A 56 -8.97 -7.25 4.93
CA LEU A 56 -8.96 -5.81 4.70
C LEU A 56 -9.34 -5.01 5.94
N VAL A 57 -8.69 -3.87 6.11
CA VAL A 57 -9.09 -2.80 7.01
C VAL A 57 -9.52 -1.61 6.14
N LEU A 58 -10.75 -1.14 6.35
CA LEU A 58 -11.29 -0.04 5.56
C LEU A 58 -11.21 1.25 6.34
N LYS A 59 -10.77 2.34 5.70
CA LYS A 59 -10.94 3.68 6.26
C LYS A 59 -12.13 4.34 5.58
N ARG A 60 -13.20 4.52 6.35
CA ARG A 60 -14.49 5.01 5.86
C ARG A 60 -14.69 6.47 6.21
N TYR A 61 -15.18 7.23 5.23
CA TYR A 61 -15.58 8.63 5.33
C TYR A 61 -17.02 8.75 4.85
N PRO A 62 -18.03 8.37 5.68
CA PRO A 62 -19.42 8.37 5.24
C PRO A 62 -19.93 9.74 4.78
N HIS A 63 -19.27 10.82 5.22
CA HIS A 63 -19.62 12.21 4.93
C HIS A 63 -18.56 12.98 4.11
N GLY A 64 -17.69 12.27 3.37
CA GLY A 64 -16.62 12.90 2.59
C GLY A 64 -15.40 13.29 3.43
N ILE A 65 -14.38 13.86 2.78
CA ILE A 65 -13.05 14.06 3.39
C ILE A 65 -13.02 15.11 4.50
N GLU A 66 -14.01 16.01 4.55
CA GLU A 66 -14.17 17.03 5.61
C GLU A 66 -14.95 16.52 6.83
N GLY A 67 -15.59 15.34 6.71
CA GLY A 67 -16.35 14.72 7.79
C GLY A 67 -15.53 13.76 8.63
N ASP A 68 -16.18 13.20 9.66
CA ASP A 68 -15.59 12.18 10.51
C ASP A 68 -15.26 10.90 9.73
N PHE A 69 -14.21 10.21 10.20
CA PHE A 69 -13.79 8.93 9.67
C PHE A 69 -13.61 7.88 10.77
N PHE A 70 -13.64 6.61 10.36
CA PHE A 70 -13.28 5.51 11.23
C PHE A 70 -12.60 4.38 10.46
N TYR A 71 -11.80 3.59 11.19
CA TYR A 71 -11.22 2.35 10.69
C TYR A 71 -12.13 1.18 11.02
N GLN A 72 -12.50 0.41 10.00
CA GLN A 72 -13.31 -0.78 10.11
C GLN A 72 -12.44 -2.02 9.91
N LYS A 73 -12.27 -2.80 10.98
CA LYS A 73 -11.64 -4.13 10.93
C LYS A 73 -12.68 -5.24 10.89
N GLU A 74 -13.68 -5.14 11.76
CA GLU A 74 -14.80 -6.07 11.83
C GLU A 74 -15.76 -5.81 10.68
N CYS A 75 -16.13 -6.87 9.96
CA CYS A 75 -17.21 -6.83 8.99
C CYS A 75 -18.53 -6.47 9.71
N PRO A 76 -19.28 -5.46 9.24
CA PRO A 76 -20.53 -5.07 9.89
C PRO A 76 -21.59 -6.15 9.74
N SER A 77 -22.45 -6.31 10.74
CA SER A 77 -23.53 -7.30 10.73
C SER A 77 -24.58 -7.10 9.63
N TYR A 78 -24.64 -5.92 9.02
CA TYR A 78 -25.51 -5.61 7.89
C TYR A 78 -24.86 -5.89 6.52
N ALA A 79 -23.62 -6.40 6.48
CA ALA A 79 -23.00 -6.79 5.23
C ALA A 79 -23.88 -7.83 4.51
N PRO A 80 -24.05 -7.73 3.18
CA PRO A 80 -24.76 -8.74 2.41
C PRO A 80 -24.14 -10.13 2.62
N GLU A 81 -24.96 -11.19 2.59
CA GLU A 81 -24.51 -12.57 2.87
C GLU A 81 -23.40 -13.07 1.93
N TRP A 82 -23.33 -12.52 0.71
CA TRP A 82 -22.31 -12.86 -0.28
C TRP A 82 -20.96 -12.15 -0.05
N VAL A 83 -20.87 -11.23 0.92
CA VAL A 83 -19.61 -10.59 1.30
C VAL A 83 -18.79 -11.55 2.16
N GLU A 84 -17.67 -12.01 1.59
CA GLU A 84 -16.78 -12.95 2.27
C GLU A 84 -16.06 -12.31 3.47
N THR A 85 -15.86 -13.13 4.50
CA THR A 85 -15.10 -12.73 5.69
C THR A 85 -14.14 -13.83 6.12
N PHE A 86 -13.09 -13.45 6.87
CA PHE A 86 -12.14 -14.39 7.45
C PHE A 86 -11.90 -14.08 8.93
N PRO A 87 -12.13 -15.04 9.84
CA PRO A 87 -11.92 -14.85 11.27
C PRO A 87 -10.44 -14.88 11.62
N ILE A 88 -9.95 -13.83 12.28
CA ILE A 88 -8.59 -13.78 12.82
C ILE A 88 -8.65 -13.64 14.33
N LYS A 89 -7.99 -14.57 15.02
CA LYS A 89 -7.84 -14.52 16.48
C LYS A 89 -6.82 -13.45 16.87
N HIS A 90 -7.27 -12.50 17.68
CA HIS A 90 -6.43 -11.55 18.42
C HIS A 90 -6.40 -11.92 19.90
N SER A 91 -5.62 -11.19 20.71
CA SER A 91 -5.42 -11.48 22.14
C SER A 91 -6.71 -11.55 22.96
N HIS A 92 -7.72 -10.73 22.63
CA HIS A 92 -8.95 -10.60 23.42
C HIS A 92 -10.23 -10.97 22.67
N LYS A 93 -10.18 -11.15 21.35
CA LYS A 93 -11.35 -11.47 20.52
C LYS A 93 -10.95 -12.04 19.18
N VAL A 94 -11.91 -12.69 18.53
CA VAL A 94 -11.85 -12.98 17.09
C VAL A 94 -12.46 -11.78 16.36
N ILE A 95 -11.85 -11.35 15.27
CA ILE A 95 -12.38 -10.32 14.38
C ILE A 95 -12.62 -10.95 13.01
N ASN A 96 -13.80 -10.78 12.42
CA ASN A 96 -14.10 -11.24 11.06
C ASN A 96 -13.75 -10.11 10.09
N TYR A 97 -12.59 -10.23 9.45
CA TYR A 97 -12.14 -9.25 8.46
C TYR A 97 -12.85 -9.46 7.14
N LEU A 98 -13.16 -8.36 6.45
CA LEU A 98 -13.64 -8.42 5.07
C LEU A 98 -12.56 -9.00 4.14
N VAL A 99 -12.98 -9.84 3.19
CA VAL A 99 -12.14 -10.34 2.10
C VAL A 99 -12.82 -9.98 0.78
N CYS A 100 -12.18 -9.15 -0.04
CA CYS A 100 -12.79 -8.65 -1.28
C CYS A 100 -12.27 -9.42 -2.50
N ASN A 101 -13.11 -10.33 -3.01
CA ASN A 101 -12.74 -11.24 -4.10
C ASN A 101 -13.46 -10.96 -5.44
N ASN A 102 -14.42 -10.04 -5.45
CA ASN A 102 -15.25 -9.72 -6.61
C ASN A 102 -15.59 -8.22 -6.68
N THR A 103 -16.08 -7.78 -7.83
CA THR A 103 -16.41 -6.37 -8.11
C THR A 103 -17.58 -5.92 -7.25
N ALA A 104 -18.59 -6.78 -7.04
CA ALA A 104 -19.73 -6.46 -6.19
C ALA A 104 -19.31 -6.05 -4.77
N THR A 105 -18.40 -6.79 -4.14
CA THR A 105 -17.85 -6.48 -2.80
C THR A 105 -17.10 -5.16 -2.81
N LEU A 106 -16.29 -4.91 -3.84
CA LEU A 106 -15.55 -3.66 -3.97
C LEU A 106 -16.48 -2.45 -4.10
N ILE A 107 -17.55 -2.57 -4.89
CA ILE A 107 -18.57 -1.51 -5.05
C ILE A 107 -19.38 -1.33 -3.78
N TRP A 108 -19.73 -2.41 -3.09
CA TRP A 108 -20.38 -2.33 -1.79
C TRP A 108 -19.50 -1.57 -0.80
N MET A 109 -18.20 -1.88 -0.71
CA MET A 109 -17.24 -1.14 0.13
C MET A 109 -17.21 0.36 -0.21
N ALA A 110 -17.12 0.72 -1.49
CA ALA A 110 -17.15 2.11 -1.94
C ALA A 110 -18.48 2.81 -1.58
N ASN A 111 -19.61 2.11 -1.76
CA ASN A 111 -20.94 2.59 -1.39
C ASN A 111 -21.10 2.78 0.14
N GLN A 112 -20.32 2.06 0.94
CA GLN A 112 -20.20 2.27 2.39
C GLN A 112 -19.33 3.48 2.78
N GLY A 113 -18.83 4.24 1.80
CA GLY A 113 -17.96 5.41 2.00
C GLY A 113 -16.51 5.02 2.27
N CYS A 114 -16.07 3.82 1.87
CA CYS A 114 -14.67 3.42 1.96
C CYS A 114 -13.82 4.26 0.99
N LEU A 115 -12.90 5.06 1.54
CA LEU A 115 -11.93 5.81 0.75
C LEU A 115 -10.58 5.12 0.68
N GLU A 116 -10.10 4.59 1.81
CA GLU A 116 -8.84 3.83 1.82
C GLU A 116 -9.08 2.34 2.04
N ILE A 117 -8.50 1.51 1.18
CA ILE A 117 -8.49 0.05 1.29
C ILE A 117 -7.10 -0.37 1.77
N HIS A 118 -7.04 -0.92 2.98
CA HIS A 118 -5.79 -1.39 3.56
C HIS A 118 -5.77 -2.91 3.64
N GLY A 119 -4.82 -3.55 2.96
CA GLY A 119 -4.68 -5.02 2.96
C GLY A 119 -3.63 -5.52 3.96
N TRP A 120 -3.81 -6.76 4.40
CA TRP A 120 -2.73 -7.52 5.04
C TRP A 120 -1.67 -7.93 4.00
N LEU A 121 -0.41 -8.05 4.44
CA LEU A 121 0.68 -8.56 3.58
C LEU A 121 0.63 -10.08 3.36
N SER A 122 -0.29 -10.79 4.03
CA SER A 122 -0.59 -12.20 3.83
C SER A 122 -2.00 -12.40 3.27
N ARG A 123 -2.28 -13.64 2.85
CA ARG A 123 -3.60 -14.07 2.37
C ARG A 123 -4.22 -15.09 3.31
N VAL A 124 -5.52 -15.33 3.19
CA VAL A 124 -6.27 -16.24 4.05
C VAL A 124 -5.81 -17.70 3.97
N GLU A 125 -5.20 -18.11 2.85
CA GLU A 125 -4.64 -19.46 2.68
C GLU A 125 -3.47 -19.74 3.62
N ASN A 126 -2.69 -18.71 3.96
CA ASN A 126 -1.61 -18.81 4.93
C ASN A 126 -1.42 -17.47 5.65
N ILE A 127 -2.30 -17.21 6.63
CA ILE A 127 -2.40 -15.89 7.25
C ILE A 127 -1.14 -15.45 8.00
N ASP A 128 -0.33 -16.39 8.47
CA ASP A 128 0.89 -16.13 9.23
C ASP A 128 2.17 -16.15 8.35
N SER A 129 2.04 -16.48 7.06
CA SER A 129 3.12 -16.40 6.08
C SER A 129 2.81 -15.36 4.99
N PRO A 130 3.26 -14.10 5.17
CA PRO A 130 3.13 -13.05 4.16
C PRO A 130 3.74 -13.41 2.81
N ASP A 131 3.03 -13.07 1.73
CA ASP A 131 3.48 -13.18 0.35
C ASP A 131 4.00 -11.84 -0.21
N LEU A 132 4.00 -10.79 0.62
CA LEU A 132 4.53 -9.46 0.33
C LEU A 132 5.41 -8.96 1.47
N ALA A 133 6.51 -8.31 1.12
CA ALA A 133 7.19 -7.34 1.97
C ALA A 133 7.00 -5.92 1.42
N VAL A 134 7.20 -4.94 2.29
CA VAL A 134 7.16 -3.52 1.94
C VAL A 134 8.31 -2.75 2.58
N ILE A 135 8.88 -1.84 1.80
CA ILE A 135 9.73 -0.77 2.30
C ILE A 135 8.92 0.52 2.19
N ASP A 136 8.64 1.14 3.33
CA ASP A 136 7.86 2.37 3.42
C ASP A 136 8.80 3.56 3.59
N LEU A 137 8.78 4.50 2.63
CA LEU A 137 9.64 5.68 2.59
C LEU A 137 8.80 6.92 2.88
N ASP A 138 8.96 7.45 4.09
CA ASP A 138 8.26 8.64 4.54
C ASP A 138 9.20 9.84 4.63
N PRO A 139 8.97 10.94 3.91
CA PRO A 139 9.73 12.16 4.12
C PRO A 139 9.39 12.74 5.49
N ALA A 140 10.39 12.88 6.35
CA ALA A 140 10.22 13.64 7.59
C ALA A 140 10.18 15.15 7.30
N GLU A 141 9.89 15.94 8.33
CA GLU A 141 9.93 17.40 8.23
C GLU A 141 11.27 17.87 7.65
N GLY A 142 11.22 18.69 6.60
CA GLY A 142 12.39 19.20 5.88
C GLY A 142 12.91 18.30 4.74
N ALA A 143 12.40 17.07 4.58
CA ALA A 143 12.68 16.23 3.41
C ALA A 143 11.61 16.41 2.33
N SER A 144 12.01 16.42 1.06
CA SER A 144 11.10 16.53 -0.07
C SER A 144 10.76 15.17 -0.68
N PHE A 145 9.71 15.11 -1.51
CA PHE A 145 9.44 13.91 -2.31
C PHE A 145 10.59 13.58 -3.28
N ARG A 146 11.37 14.58 -3.72
CA ARG A 146 12.56 14.33 -4.54
C ARG A 146 13.61 13.56 -3.74
N ASP A 147 13.73 13.80 -2.44
CA ASP A 147 14.63 13.04 -1.56
C ASP A 147 14.12 11.61 -1.38
N VAL A 148 12.80 11.41 -1.28
CA VAL A 148 12.18 10.06 -1.30
C VAL A 148 12.57 9.29 -2.57
N LEU A 149 12.51 9.91 -3.75
CA LEU A 149 12.88 9.27 -5.00
C LEU A 149 14.38 8.95 -5.09
N LYS A 150 15.26 9.81 -4.55
CA LYS A 150 16.70 9.51 -4.44
C LYS A 150 16.94 8.27 -3.58
N VAL A 151 16.28 8.20 -2.42
CA VAL A 151 16.38 7.07 -1.50
C VAL A 151 15.80 5.79 -2.11
N ALA A 152 14.70 5.89 -2.87
CA ALA A 152 14.13 4.77 -3.61
C ALA A 152 15.11 4.19 -4.63
N ARG A 153 15.90 5.02 -5.33
CA ARG A 153 16.95 4.56 -6.25
C ARG A 153 18.05 3.80 -5.51
N ILE A 154 18.52 4.30 -4.37
CA ILE A 154 19.53 3.61 -3.53
C ILE A 154 18.97 2.26 -3.06
N ILE A 155 17.70 2.20 -2.68
CA ILE A 155 17.03 0.94 -2.33
C ILE A 155 16.95 0.00 -3.53
N ARG A 156 16.65 0.49 -4.74
CA ARG A 156 16.64 -0.33 -5.96
C ARG A 156 17.99 -1.01 -6.16
N GLU A 157 19.07 -0.25 -6.11
CA GLU A 157 20.42 -0.78 -6.33
C GLU A 157 20.82 -1.80 -5.25
N ALA A 158 20.44 -1.54 -4.00
CA ALA A 158 20.64 -2.51 -2.93
C ALA A 158 19.83 -3.80 -3.15
N LEU A 159 18.56 -3.70 -3.56
CA LEU A 159 17.73 -4.86 -3.90
C LEU A 159 18.33 -5.64 -5.09
N ASP A 160 18.77 -4.94 -6.13
CA ASP A 160 19.40 -5.53 -7.32
C ASP A 160 20.68 -6.31 -6.94
N ALA A 161 21.46 -5.83 -5.96
CA ALA A 161 22.64 -6.53 -5.44
C ALA A 161 22.32 -7.86 -4.74
N PHE A 162 21.09 -8.03 -4.24
CA PHE A 162 20.57 -9.29 -3.69
C PHE A 162 19.73 -10.08 -4.71
N GLY A 163 19.65 -9.63 -5.96
CA GLY A 163 18.81 -10.25 -6.99
C GLY A 163 17.30 -10.14 -6.70
N ILE A 164 16.90 -9.15 -5.89
CA ILE A 164 15.50 -8.90 -5.51
C ILE A 164 14.96 -7.74 -6.34
N LYS A 165 13.75 -7.90 -6.86
CA LYS A 165 12.97 -6.88 -7.57
C LYS A 165 11.97 -6.25 -6.63
N GLY A 166 12.06 -4.93 -6.50
CA GLY A 166 11.04 -4.09 -5.87
C GLY A 166 10.04 -3.53 -6.89
N PHE A 167 8.85 -3.21 -6.43
CA PHE A 167 7.77 -2.63 -7.23
C PHE A 167 7.28 -1.33 -6.57
N PRO A 168 7.72 -0.15 -7.06
CA PRO A 168 7.41 1.11 -6.42
C PRO A 168 5.97 1.55 -6.69
N LYS A 169 5.39 2.24 -5.71
CA LYS A 169 4.13 2.96 -5.84
C LYS A 169 4.19 4.25 -5.04
N THR A 170 3.55 5.31 -5.51
CA THR A 170 3.28 6.45 -4.64
C THR A 170 2.38 6.01 -3.48
N SER A 171 2.55 6.60 -2.31
CA SER A 171 1.60 6.42 -1.22
C SER A 171 0.25 7.09 -1.53
N GLY A 172 0.22 8.08 -2.43
CA GLY A 172 -0.89 9.02 -2.61
C GLY A 172 -0.96 10.09 -1.52
N SER A 173 0.03 10.13 -0.62
CA SER A 173 0.24 11.18 0.39
C SER A 173 1.61 11.81 0.14
N ALA A 174 2.53 11.79 1.12
CA ALA A 174 3.85 12.38 0.99
C ALA A 174 4.96 11.39 0.56
N GLY A 175 4.78 10.08 0.82
CA GLY A 175 5.82 9.05 0.68
C GLY A 175 5.69 8.14 -0.55
N LEU A 176 6.55 7.13 -0.60
CA LEU A 176 6.61 6.06 -1.61
C LEU A 176 6.69 4.70 -0.90
N HIS A 177 6.01 3.69 -1.41
CA HIS A 177 6.20 2.31 -0.94
C HIS A 177 6.87 1.49 -2.03
N ILE A 178 7.73 0.55 -1.66
CA ILE A 178 8.30 -0.44 -2.56
C ILE A 178 7.82 -1.81 -2.10
N PHE A 179 7.00 -2.48 -2.89
CA PHE A 179 6.54 -3.84 -2.60
C PHE A 179 7.50 -4.88 -3.15
N ILE A 180 7.66 -5.99 -2.44
CA ILE A 180 8.50 -7.11 -2.84
C ILE A 180 7.63 -8.38 -2.76
N PRO A 181 7.23 -8.97 -3.90
CA PRO A 181 6.58 -10.28 -3.95
C PRO A 181 7.51 -11.37 -3.43
N LEU A 182 7.01 -12.22 -2.53
CA LEU A 182 7.80 -13.26 -1.87
C LEU A 182 7.28 -14.66 -2.18
N SER A 183 8.19 -15.63 -2.12
CA SER A 183 7.84 -17.03 -1.96
C SER A 183 7.21 -17.27 -0.58
N SER A 184 6.30 -18.23 -0.48
CA SER A 184 5.72 -18.66 0.81
C SER A 184 6.79 -19.29 1.71
N GLY A 185 6.63 -19.16 3.02
CA GLY A 185 7.49 -19.82 4.02
C GLY A 185 8.12 -18.87 5.02
N TYR A 186 8.13 -17.57 4.74
CA TYR A 186 8.59 -16.55 5.69
C TYR A 186 7.50 -16.20 6.70
N THR A 187 7.89 -15.99 7.95
CA THR A 187 7.03 -15.36 8.95
C THR A 187 7.09 -13.83 8.82
N PHE A 188 6.12 -13.11 9.42
CA PHE A 188 6.21 -11.66 9.54
C PHE A 188 7.48 -11.19 10.28
N GLU A 189 7.99 -11.98 11.22
CA GLU A 189 9.22 -11.66 11.94
C GLU A 189 10.45 -11.76 11.01
N ASP A 190 10.51 -12.79 10.17
CA ASP A 190 11.58 -12.96 9.19
C ASP A 190 11.63 -11.78 8.21
N ILE A 191 10.48 -11.41 7.64
CA ILE A 191 10.40 -10.24 6.75
C ILE A 191 10.83 -8.97 7.50
N THR A 192 10.33 -8.74 8.71
CA THR A 192 10.67 -7.55 9.49
C THR A 192 12.18 -7.47 9.74
N LYS A 193 12.84 -8.61 10.02
CA LYS A 193 14.30 -8.69 10.18
C LYS A 193 15.03 -8.39 8.88
N ALA A 194 14.63 -9.01 7.77
CA ALA A 194 15.27 -8.81 6.47
C ALA A 194 15.14 -7.35 5.98
N VAL A 195 13.95 -6.76 6.09
CA VAL A 195 13.72 -5.35 5.71
C VAL A 195 14.48 -4.39 6.64
N LYS A 196 14.60 -4.72 7.94
CA LYS A 196 15.45 -3.96 8.87
C LYS A 196 16.92 -4.02 8.47
N CYS A 197 17.44 -5.19 8.14
CA CYS A 197 18.82 -5.37 7.67
C CYS A 197 19.08 -4.52 6.42
N LEU A 198 18.19 -4.59 5.44
CA LEU A 198 18.25 -3.73 4.25
C LEU A 198 18.25 -2.25 4.64
N ALA A 199 17.31 -1.81 5.48
CA ALA A 199 17.24 -0.41 5.90
C ALA A 199 18.51 0.08 6.63
N GLU A 200 19.15 -0.79 7.42
CA GLU A 200 20.45 -0.50 8.07
C GLU A 200 21.58 -0.34 7.04
N ILE A 201 21.62 -1.18 5.99
CA ILE A 201 22.56 -1.04 4.87
C ILE A 201 22.36 0.33 4.19
N ILE A 202 21.12 0.74 3.94
CA ILE A 202 20.82 2.04 3.31
C ILE A 202 21.22 3.20 4.22
N VAL A 203 20.95 3.12 5.53
CA VAL A 203 21.37 4.15 6.49
C VAL A 203 22.88 4.27 6.55
N ASN A 204 23.63 3.16 6.51
CA ASN A 204 25.09 3.20 6.48
C ASN A 204 25.64 3.79 5.17
N THR A 205 24.93 3.56 4.05
CA THR A 205 25.30 4.06 2.73
C THR A 205 24.98 5.56 2.57
N TYR A 206 23.85 6.03 3.11
CA TYR A 206 23.40 7.42 2.98
C TYR A 206 22.88 8.00 4.31
N PRO A 207 23.73 8.13 5.35
CA PRO A 207 23.32 8.46 6.72
C PRO A 207 22.76 9.89 6.85
N ASN A 208 23.10 10.78 5.92
CA ASN A 208 22.64 12.17 5.95
C ASN A 208 21.22 12.33 5.40
N GLY A 209 20.76 11.44 4.52
CA GLY A 209 19.44 11.53 3.90
C GLY A 209 18.44 10.46 4.34
N VAL A 210 18.88 9.44 5.09
CA VAL A 210 18.02 8.31 5.49
C VAL A 210 18.12 8.05 7.00
N THR A 211 17.03 7.59 7.60
CA THR A 211 17.01 7.15 8.98
C THR A 211 16.00 6.03 9.23
N ILE A 212 16.28 5.20 10.24
CA ILE A 212 15.34 4.23 10.83
C ILE A 212 14.99 4.60 12.29
N GLU A 213 15.47 5.75 12.77
CA GLU A 213 15.27 6.20 14.14
C GLU A 213 13.79 6.51 14.43
N ARG A 214 13.30 6.07 15.58
CA ARG A 214 11.89 6.29 15.97
C ARG A 214 11.61 7.71 16.44
N ALA A 215 12.59 8.35 17.08
CA ALA A 215 12.43 9.69 17.61
C ALA A 215 12.31 10.72 16.49
N LYS A 216 11.20 11.47 16.42
CA LYS A 216 10.97 12.51 15.39
C LYS A 216 12.12 13.52 15.31
N SER A 217 12.70 13.90 16.45
CA SER A 217 13.84 14.82 16.54
C SER A 217 15.11 14.32 15.83
N LYS A 218 15.21 13.02 15.52
CA LYS A 218 16.33 12.42 14.79
C LYS A 218 16.07 12.26 13.29
N ARG A 219 14.89 12.70 12.80
CA ARG A 219 14.45 12.50 11.41
C ARG A 219 14.50 13.74 10.53
N THR A 220 14.58 14.94 11.11
CA THR A 220 14.51 16.20 10.34
C THR A 220 15.49 16.22 9.17
N GLY A 221 15.00 16.56 7.99
CA GLY A 221 15.75 16.59 6.73
C GLY A 221 16.03 15.22 6.11
N LYS A 222 15.48 14.11 6.64
CA LYS A 222 15.73 12.74 6.18
C LYS A 222 14.46 12.03 5.75
N VAL A 223 14.63 11.00 4.94
CA VAL A 223 13.60 10.00 4.64
C VAL A 223 13.65 8.91 5.71
N TYR A 224 12.52 8.69 6.36
CA TYR A 224 12.34 7.62 7.33
C TYR A 224 11.97 6.31 6.61
N LEU A 225 12.72 5.24 6.89
CA LEU A 225 12.38 3.89 6.42
C LEU A 225 11.62 3.14 7.52
N ASP A 226 10.31 2.99 7.36
CA ASP A 226 9.47 2.27 8.33
C ASP A 226 9.42 0.77 8.03
N TYR A 227 10.48 0.06 8.43
CA TYR A 227 10.54 -1.39 8.28
C TYR A 227 9.48 -2.15 9.11
N LEU A 228 8.86 -1.51 10.11
CA LEU A 228 7.89 -2.13 11.03
C LEU A 228 6.51 -2.31 10.40
N GLN A 229 6.28 -1.74 9.20
CA GLN A 229 5.08 -2.00 8.42
C GLN A 229 4.93 -3.48 8.02
N ASN A 230 6.01 -4.25 8.09
CA ASN A 230 6.03 -5.70 7.84
C ASN A 230 5.62 -6.54 9.06
N GLY A 231 5.17 -5.92 10.15
CA GLY A 231 4.67 -6.63 11.32
C GLY A 231 3.30 -7.29 11.09
N ARG A 232 3.02 -8.38 11.79
CA ARG A 232 1.73 -9.07 11.72
C ARG A 232 0.56 -8.12 12.03
N GLY A 233 -0.46 -8.12 11.18
CA GLY A 233 -1.66 -7.30 11.34
C GLY A 233 -1.46 -5.79 11.12
N LYS A 234 -0.27 -5.38 10.68
CA LYS A 234 -0.07 -4.06 10.07
C LYS A 234 -0.75 -4.02 8.71
N THR A 235 -1.27 -2.86 8.37
CA THR A 235 -1.99 -2.62 7.12
C THR A 235 -1.66 -1.23 6.62
N MET A 236 -1.71 -1.06 5.30
CA MET A 236 -1.43 0.22 4.64
C MET A 236 -2.30 0.36 3.39
N ALA A 237 -2.42 1.57 2.85
CA ALA A 237 -3.14 1.79 1.60
C ALA A 237 -2.51 0.98 0.46
N PHE A 238 -3.28 0.05 -0.09
CA PHE A 238 -2.85 -0.82 -1.19
C PHE A 238 -2.87 -0.07 -2.54
N PRO A 239 -2.26 -0.65 -3.59
CA PRO A 239 -2.33 -0.11 -4.95
C PRO A 239 -3.76 0.29 -5.36
N TYR A 240 -3.87 1.44 -6.01
CA TYR A 240 -5.10 2.09 -6.48
C TYR A 240 -6.11 2.49 -5.39
N SER A 241 -5.80 2.31 -4.12
CA SER A 241 -6.58 2.91 -3.04
C SER A 241 -6.54 4.43 -3.15
N LEU A 242 -7.70 5.08 -3.04
CA LEU A 242 -7.78 6.52 -2.88
C LEU A 242 -7.26 6.94 -1.51
N ARG A 243 -6.91 8.21 -1.38
CA ARG A 243 -6.53 8.87 -0.12
C ARG A 243 -7.50 10.02 0.16
N PRO A 244 -7.90 10.23 1.43
CA PRO A 244 -8.86 11.26 1.83
C PRO A 244 -8.16 12.61 1.97
N LEU A 245 -7.56 13.08 0.88
CA LEU A 245 -6.86 14.36 0.77
C LEU A 245 -7.45 15.16 -0.39
N PRO A 246 -7.31 16.51 -0.39
CA PRO A 246 -7.67 17.33 -1.55
C PRO A 246 -7.03 16.78 -2.83
N GLY A 247 -7.76 16.85 -3.94
CA GLY A 247 -7.38 16.29 -5.23
C GLY A 247 -7.71 14.81 -5.41
N ALA A 248 -8.30 14.14 -4.41
CA ALA A 248 -8.58 12.69 -4.41
C ALA A 248 -7.39 11.82 -4.87
N PRO A 249 -6.20 11.94 -4.24
CA PRO A 249 -5.02 11.27 -4.73
C PRO A 249 -5.09 9.75 -4.57
N VAL A 250 -4.30 9.05 -5.36
CA VAL A 250 -4.27 7.59 -5.45
C VAL A 250 -2.90 7.05 -5.07
N SER A 251 -2.89 5.95 -4.32
CA SER A 251 -1.71 5.10 -4.11
C SER A 251 -1.37 4.38 -5.42
N MET A 252 -0.56 5.01 -6.28
CA MET A 252 -0.42 4.62 -7.68
C MET A 252 0.86 3.82 -7.93
N PRO A 253 0.78 2.58 -8.47
CA PRO A 253 1.95 1.89 -9.03
C PRO A 253 2.65 2.73 -10.10
N VAL A 254 3.98 2.77 -10.02
CA VAL A 254 4.84 3.51 -10.95
C VAL A 254 5.97 2.61 -11.43
N SER A 255 6.54 2.91 -12.59
CA SER A 255 7.73 2.17 -13.04
C SER A 255 8.98 2.70 -12.35
N TRP A 256 10.04 1.89 -12.33
CA TRP A 256 11.33 2.36 -11.88
C TRP A 256 11.91 3.46 -12.78
N GLU A 257 11.65 3.41 -14.09
CA GLU A 257 12.08 4.46 -15.02
C GLU A 257 11.50 5.83 -14.61
N GLU A 258 10.24 5.87 -14.18
CA GLU A 258 9.61 7.10 -13.71
C GLU A 258 10.24 7.64 -12.42
N VAL A 259 10.61 6.74 -11.51
CA VAL A 259 11.33 7.05 -10.27
C VAL A 259 12.73 7.61 -10.60
N GLU A 260 13.45 6.97 -11.52
CA GLU A 260 14.81 7.35 -11.93
C GLU A 260 14.86 8.69 -12.65
N GLN A 261 13.88 8.93 -13.53
CA GLN A 261 13.74 10.20 -14.24
C GLN A 261 13.26 11.33 -13.34
N MET A 262 12.84 11.05 -12.10
CA MET A 262 12.33 12.04 -11.14
C MET A 262 11.10 12.80 -11.67
N LYS A 263 10.26 12.15 -12.49
CA LYS A 263 9.13 12.77 -13.21
C LYS A 263 7.77 12.54 -12.57
N ILE A 264 7.75 12.01 -11.35
CA ILE A 264 6.51 11.77 -10.58
C ILE A 264 6.46 12.66 -9.35
N ALA A 265 5.25 12.99 -8.92
CA ALA A 265 4.97 13.74 -7.70
C ALA A 265 4.11 12.89 -6.75
N ALA A 266 4.25 13.08 -5.44
CA ALA A 266 3.57 12.26 -4.44
C ALA A 266 2.03 12.26 -4.58
N GLY A 267 1.45 13.42 -4.91
CA GLY A 267 0.04 13.62 -5.24
C GLY A 267 -0.25 13.80 -6.74
N GLY A 268 0.66 13.37 -7.63
CA GLY A 268 0.50 13.54 -9.08
C GLY A 268 -0.58 12.67 -9.71
N PHE A 269 -1.10 11.69 -8.96
CA PHE A 269 -2.11 10.74 -9.42
C PHE A 269 -3.35 10.85 -8.55
N SER A 270 -4.53 10.87 -9.19
CA SER A 270 -5.81 11.02 -8.53
C SER A 270 -6.90 10.17 -9.18
N LEU A 271 -8.08 10.15 -8.56
CA LEU A 271 -9.30 9.59 -9.14
C LEU A 271 -9.52 10.04 -10.59
N LEU A 272 -9.13 11.27 -10.93
CA LEU A 272 -9.38 11.90 -12.23
C LEU A 272 -8.47 11.38 -13.35
N ASN A 273 -7.24 10.98 -13.04
CA ASN A 273 -6.24 10.59 -14.04
C ASN A 273 -5.74 9.15 -13.89
N ALA A 274 -6.06 8.46 -12.80
CA ALA A 274 -5.59 7.12 -12.52
C ALA A 274 -5.96 6.12 -13.64
N ARG A 275 -7.15 6.27 -14.25
CA ARG A 275 -7.59 5.36 -15.31
C ARG A 275 -6.73 5.48 -16.59
N SER A 276 -6.21 6.66 -16.92
CA SER A 276 -5.38 6.81 -18.13
C SER A 276 -4.00 6.16 -18.01
N ARG A 277 -3.63 5.68 -16.82
CA ARG A 277 -2.37 5.01 -16.52
C ARG A 277 -2.42 3.49 -16.66
N VAL A 278 -3.60 2.96 -17.01
CA VAL A 278 -3.93 1.55 -16.88
C VAL A 278 -2.99 0.59 -17.63
N VAL A 279 -2.42 1.00 -18.76
CA VAL A 279 -1.49 0.15 -19.55
C VAL A 279 -0.20 -0.14 -18.78
N ILE A 280 0.45 0.90 -18.25
CA ILE A 280 1.66 0.78 -17.43
C ILE A 280 1.36 -0.05 -16.19
N SER A 281 0.21 0.24 -15.57
CA SER A 281 -0.32 -0.47 -14.42
C SER A 281 -0.54 -1.96 -14.67
N GLU A 282 -1.09 -2.34 -15.82
CA GLU A 282 -1.38 -3.74 -16.17
C GLU A 282 -0.09 -4.55 -16.33
N GLU A 283 0.90 -3.99 -17.02
CA GLU A 283 2.18 -4.64 -17.24
C GLU A 283 2.94 -4.84 -15.92
N LEU A 284 3.03 -3.79 -15.10
CA LEU A 284 3.64 -3.88 -13.76
C LEU A 284 2.93 -4.89 -12.88
N THR A 285 1.60 -4.90 -12.90
CA THR A 285 0.78 -5.82 -12.09
C THR A 285 0.96 -7.27 -12.55
N LYS A 286 1.05 -7.50 -13.87
CA LYS A 286 1.30 -8.83 -14.43
C LYS A 286 2.67 -9.37 -14.02
N ILE A 287 3.72 -8.56 -14.12
CA ILE A 287 5.07 -8.94 -13.70
C ILE A 287 5.10 -9.19 -12.19
N PHE A 288 4.49 -8.29 -11.40
CA PHE A 288 4.40 -8.40 -9.94
C PHE A 288 3.85 -9.75 -9.48
N PHE A 289 2.82 -10.30 -10.12
CA PHE A 289 2.26 -11.61 -9.75
C PHE A 289 3.04 -12.82 -10.26
N GLN A 290 3.96 -12.63 -11.20
CA GLN A 290 4.85 -13.70 -11.67
C GLN A 290 6.06 -13.87 -10.76
N GLU A 291 6.46 -12.82 -10.04
CA GLU A 291 7.58 -12.86 -9.12
C GLU A 291 7.24 -13.60 -7.83
N LYS A 292 8.15 -14.50 -7.41
CA LYS A 292 8.13 -15.20 -6.12
C LYS A 292 9.55 -15.26 -5.60
N GLN A 293 9.92 -14.28 -4.79
CA GLN A 293 11.32 -14.02 -4.49
C GLN A 293 11.72 -14.59 -3.14
N ASN A 294 12.97 -15.03 -3.04
CA ASN A 294 13.59 -15.51 -1.82
C ASN A 294 14.41 -14.36 -1.20
N ILE A 295 14.35 -14.21 0.13
CA ILE A 295 15.05 -13.15 0.89
C ILE A 295 16.04 -13.72 1.91
N ASP A 296 16.43 -14.99 1.75
CA ASP A 296 17.29 -15.72 2.70
C ASP A 296 18.65 -15.03 2.85
N GLU A 297 19.21 -14.49 1.77
CA GLU A 297 20.49 -13.78 1.82
C GLU A 297 20.41 -12.55 2.75
N LEU A 298 19.36 -11.73 2.59
CA LEU A 298 19.10 -10.58 3.48
C LEU A 298 18.83 -11.02 4.93
N LEU A 299 18.09 -12.12 5.12
CA LEU A 299 17.76 -12.63 6.44
C LEU A 299 18.99 -13.17 7.16
N ASN A 300 19.88 -13.85 6.45
CA ASN A 300 21.07 -14.51 6.98
C ASN A 300 22.22 -13.55 7.29
N LEU A 301 22.23 -12.32 6.74
CA LEU A 301 23.20 -11.30 7.12
C LEU A 301 23.10 -10.91 8.60
N GLY A 302 21.93 -11.09 9.22
CA GLY A 302 21.67 -10.75 10.62
C GLY A 302 21.77 -9.23 10.91
N PRO A 303 21.44 -8.79 12.13
CA PRO A 303 21.81 -7.45 12.58
C PRO A 303 23.34 -7.43 12.70
N SER A 304 23.98 -6.60 11.90
CA SER A 304 25.44 -6.42 11.86
C SER A 304 26.06 -6.42 13.27
N ALA A 305 26.79 -7.46 13.63
CA ALA A 305 27.84 -7.33 14.63
C ALA A 305 28.86 -6.29 14.11
N PRO A 306 29.52 -5.49 14.97
CA PRO A 306 30.49 -4.50 14.53
C PRO A 306 31.53 -5.18 13.64
N ALA A 307 31.82 -4.57 12.49
CA ALA A 307 32.66 -5.12 11.44
C ALA A 307 33.98 -5.69 11.99
N THR A 308 34.04 -7.01 12.15
CA THR A 308 35.30 -7.75 12.29
C THR A 308 35.47 -8.59 11.02
N GLY A 309 36.63 -8.40 10.38
CA GLY A 309 36.87 -8.68 8.97
C GLY A 309 36.45 -10.06 8.47
N ASN A 310 35.58 -10.04 7.45
CA ASN A 310 35.34 -11.01 6.38
C ASN A 310 33.88 -11.02 5.89
N THR A 311 33.05 -10.07 6.33
CA THR A 311 31.80 -9.75 5.61
C THR A 311 32.16 -9.27 4.22
N LYS A 312 31.60 -9.88 3.16
CA LYS A 312 31.56 -9.25 1.83
C LYS A 312 30.96 -7.86 2.04
N MET A 313 31.80 -6.84 2.03
CA MET A 313 31.34 -5.46 2.01
C MET A 313 30.68 -5.28 0.65
N TYR A 314 29.35 -5.22 0.62
CA TYR A 314 28.65 -4.68 -0.53
C TYR A 314 28.96 -3.18 -0.54
N HIS A 315 30.14 -2.83 -1.05
CA HIS A 315 30.42 -1.47 -1.47
C HIS A 315 29.54 -1.24 -2.70
N LEU A 316 28.35 -0.70 -2.46
CA LEU A 316 27.54 -0.09 -3.51
C LEU A 316 28.34 1.12 -4.00
N ASP A 317 29.09 0.94 -5.09
CA ASP A 317 29.79 2.02 -5.79
C ASP A 317 28.74 2.90 -6.49
N LEU A 318 28.07 3.74 -5.70
CA LEU A 318 27.08 4.70 -6.17
C LEU A 318 27.78 5.94 -6.75
N PRO A 319 27.56 6.30 -8.02
CA PRO A 319 27.96 7.61 -8.51
C PRO A 319 27.06 8.67 -7.84
N LEU A 320 27.61 9.35 -6.84
CA LEU A 320 27.02 10.57 -6.30
C LEU A 320 27.21 11.70 -7.33
N SER A 321 26.25 11.82 -8.25
CA SER A 321 26.05 13.02 -9.09
C SER A 321 24.58 13.33 -9.26
#